data_AF-A0A485A6T8-F1
#
_entry.id   AF-A0A485A6T8-F1
#
_cell.length_a   1.000
_cell.length_b   1.000
_cell.length_c   1.000
_cell.angle_alpha   90.00
_cell.angle_beta   90.00
_cell.angle_gamma   90.00
#
_symmetry.space_group_name_H-M   'P 1'
#
loop_
_entity.id
_entity.type
_entity.pdbx_description
1 polymer ?
#
loop_
_entity_poly.entity_id
_entity_poly.type
_entity_poly.pdbx_seq_one_letter_code
_entity_poly.pdbx_strand_id
1 'polypeptide(L)' 'MKFTTPRALCTTLFLLSAFSASPVWAHAHLQQQTPPADAEVSPAPPGLNAEFLRRY' A
#
# COMPACT_ATOMS: atom_id res chain seq x y z
N MET A 1 -31.24 -5.44 32.43
CA MET A 1 -31.17 -4.91 31.05
C MET A 1 -29.95 -5.50 30.38
N LYS A 2 -30.13 -6.28 29.29
CA LYS A 2 -29.02 -6.89 28.56
C LYS A 2 -28.20 -5.76 27.94
N PHE A 3 -26.92 -5.65 28.30
CA PHE A 3 -25.95 -4.71 27.71
C PHE A 3 -25.68 -5.11 26.24
N THR A 4 -26.65 -4.87 25.36
CA THR A 4 -26.47 -4.98 23.91
C THR A 4 -25.87 -3.69 23.34
N THR A 5 -26.00 -2.60 24.07
CA THR A 5 -25.52 -1.25 23.75
C THR A 5 -24.02 -1.17 23.42
N PRO A 6 -23.09 -1.76 24.20
CA PRO A 6 -21.66 -1.60 23.91
C PRO A 6 -21.23 -2.36 22.64
N ARG A 7 -21.86 -3.51 22.34
CA ARG A 7 -21.59 -4.24 21.09
C ARG A 7 -22.09 -3.47 19.88
N ALA A 8 -23.30 -2.91 19.96
CA ALA A 8 -23.86 -2.08 18.90
C ALA A 8 -23.00 -0.83 18.64
N LEU A 9 -22.52 -0.16 19.71
CA LEU A 9 -21.64 0.99 19.61
C LEU A 9 -20.28 0.65 18.99
N CYS A 10 -19.66 -0.47 19.36
CA CYS A 10 -18.41 -0.91 18.74
C CYS A 10 -18.60 -1.23 17.25
N THR A 11 -19.71 -1.88 16.87
CA THR A 11 -19.97 -2.18 15.46
C THR A 11 -20.19 -0.91 14.63
N THR A 12 -20.89 0.09 15.16
CA THR A 12 -21.11 1.35 14.44
C THR A 12 -19.82 2.17 14.34
N LEU A 13 -19.01 2.23 15.40
CA LEU A 13 -17.70 2.86 15.38
C LEU A 13 -16.76 2.18 14.39
N PHE A 14 -16.74 0.84 14.35
CA PHE A 14 -15.94 0.08 13.41
C PHE A 14 -16.34 0.37 11.96
N LEU A 15 -17.65 0.33 11.64
CA LEU A 15 -18.15 0.65 10.30
C LEU A 15 -17.86 2.10 9.90
N LEU A 16 -18.01 3.05 10.83
CA LEU A 16 -17.69 4.45 10.58
C LEU A 16 -16.19 4.66 10.35
N SER A 17 -15.34 3.95 11.11
CA SER A 17 -13.89 3.98 10.93
C SER A 17 -13.46 3.39 9.58
N ALA A 18 -14.06 2.26 9.17
CA ALA A 18 -13.79 1.61 7.89
C ALA A 18 -14.25 2.47 6.70
N PHE A 19 -15.32 3.24 6.85
CA PHE A 19 -15.77 4.18 5.83
C PHE A 19 -14.93 5.47 5.78
N SER A 20 -14.42 5.92 6.93
CA SER A 20 -13.52 7.08 7.00
C SER A 20 -12.08 6.76 6.57
N ALA A 21 -11.67 5.50 6.71
CA ALA A 21 -10.37 5.04 6.25
C ALA A 21 -10.38 5.03 4.72
N SER A 22 -9.81 6.07 4.12
CA SER A 22 -9.45 6.02 2.71
C SER A 22 -8.63 4.76 2.49
N PRO A 23 -9.04 3.84 1.60
CA PRO A 23 -8.25 2.65 1.31
C PRO A 23 -7.05 3.13 0.50
N VAL A 24 -6.01 3.60 1.19
CA VAL A 24 -4.73 3.96 0.60
C VAL A 24 -4.00 2.66 0.29
N TRP A 25 -4.48 1.96 -0.72
CA TRP A 25 -3.69 0.98 -1.45
C TRP A 25 -2.69 1.76 -2.31
N ALA A 26 -1.78 2.46 -1.63
CA ALA A 26 -0.64 3.12 -2.26
C ALA A 26 0.39 2.05 -2.65
N HIS A 27 -0.02 1.10 -3.49
CA HIS A 27 0.88 0.19 -4.16
C HIS A 27 1.82 1.07 -4.98
N ALA A 28 3.09 1.08 -4.56
CA ALA A 28 4.11 1.85 -5.23
C ALA A 28 4.32 1.19 -6.59
N HIS A 29 3.88 1.86 -7.67
CA HIS A 29 4.03 1.30 -9.01
C HIS A 29 5.47 1.55 -9.47
N LEU A 30 6.19 0.48 -9.81
CA LEU A 30 7.53 0.57 -10.38
C LEU A 30 7.45 1.36 -11.70
N GLN A 31 8.14 2.49 -11.78
CA GLN A 31 8.18 3.31 -12.99
C GLN A 31 9.38 2.96 -13.84
N GLN A 32 10.56 2.95 -13.23
CA GLN A 32 11.83 2.77 -13.92
C GLN A 32 12.74 1.86 -13.10
N GLN A 33 13.58 1.12 -13.81
CA GLN A 33 14.63 0.30 -13.20
C GLN A 33 15.90 0.45 -14.02
N THR A 34 17.04 0.46 -13.33
CA THR A 34 18.37 0.47 -13.95
C THR A 34 19.20 -0.64 -13.31
N PRO A 35 19.71 -1.60 -14.11
CA PRO A 35 19.50 -1.75 -15.56
C PRO A 35 18.04 -2.00 -15.94
N PRO A 36 17.65 -1.78 -17.21
CA PRO A 36 16.33 -2.13 -17.70
C PRO A 36 16.01 -3.61 -17.47
N ALA A 37 14.72 -3.94 -17.37
CA ALA A 37 14.29 -5.33 -17.32
C ALA A 37 14.84 -6.09 -18.53
N ASP A 38 15.33 -7.31 -18.30
CA ASP A 38 15.90 -8.19 -19.32
C ASP A 38 17.14 -7.63 -20.06
N ALA A 39 17.77 -6.59 -19.52
CA ALA A 39 19.02 -6.08 -20.08
C ALA A 39 20.17 -7.05 -19.80
N GLU A 40 20.84 -7.50 -20.86
CA GLU A 40 22.15 -8.14 -20.73
C GLU A 40 23.22 -7.06 -20.50
N VAL A 41 23.80 -7.03 -19.31
CA VAL A 41 24.79 -6.02 -18.92
C VAL A 41 26.13 -6.68 -18.64
N SER A 42 27.15 -6.25 -19.38
CA SER A 42 28.54 -6.67 -19.17
C SER A 42 29.48 -5.47 -19.27
N PRO A 43 30.34 -5.21 -18.27
CA PRO A 43 30.53 -5.98 -17.03
C PRO A 43 29.33 -5.86 -16.06
N ALA A 44 29.32 -6.71 -15.02
CA ALA A 44 28.25 -6.72 -14.03
C ALA A 44 28.07 -5.33 -13.37
N PRO A 45 26.82 -4.83 -13.26
CA PRO A 45 26.58 -3.52 -12.68
C PRO A 45 26.91 -3.53 -11.17
N PRO A 46 27.44 -2.43 -10.62
CA PRO A 46 27.79 -2.35 -9.20
C PRO A 46 26.57 -2.32 -8.26
N GLY A 47 25.36 -2.18 -8.80
CA GLY A 47 24.11 -2.18 -8.04
C GLY A 47 22.88 -2.05 -8.93
N LEU A 48 21.70 -2.19 -8.31
CA LEU A 48 20.39 -2.07 -8.96
C LEU A 48 19.63 -0.87 -8.36
N ASN A 49 19.00 -0.07 -9.20
CA ASN A 49 18.15 1.04 -8.78
C ASN A 49 16.74 0.88 -9.37
N ALA A 50 15.73 1.15 -8.56
CA ALA A 50 14.32 1.04 -8.91
C ALA A 50 13.57 2.28 -8.38
N GLU A 51 12.88 2.97 -9.28
CA GLU A 51 12.07 4.15 -8.96
C GLU A 51 10.59 3.76 -8.90
N PHE A 52 9.91 4.18 -7.84
CA PHE A 52 8.50 3.85 -7.60
C PHE A 52 7.65 5.10 -7.45
N LEU A 53 6.54 5.17 -8.18
CA LEU A 53 5.54 6.20 -7.98
C LEU A 53 4.69 5.87 -6.75
N ARG A 54 4.76 6.74 -5.74
CA ARG A 54 3.80 6.75 -4.65
C ARG A 54 2.65 7.69 -5.04
N ARG A 55 1.45 7.13 -5.17
CA ARG A 55 0.22 7.95 -5.14
C ARG A 55 -0.05 8.28 -3.66
N TYR A 56 0.00 9.57 -3.32
CA TYR A 56 -0.39 10.11 -2.01
C TYR A 56 -1.90 10.22 -1.91
#